data_AF-A0A2R3JRH5-F1
#
_entry.id   AF-A0A2R3JRH5-F1
#
_cell.length_a   1.000
_cell.length_b   1.000
_cell.length_c   1.000
_cell.angle_alpha   90.00
_cell.angle_beta   90.00
_cell.angle_gamma   90.00
#
_symmetry.space_group_name_H-M   'P 1'
#
loop_
_entity.id
_entity.type
_entity.pdbx_description
1 polymer ?
#
loop_
_entity_poly.entity_id
_entity_poly.type
_entity_poly.pdbx_seq_one_letter_code
_entity_poly.pdbx_strand_id
1 'polypeptide(L)'
;MKFIQYNLSGKIVEQYSCDFDQLTDNPIGEKVKVTMDDGKMYIGFFDTFIGQGIIQAVEISQYDLDEETSKLRSFNSIVTFVPTNRITKLEAILHSNPRWGIRPTNKFEFSKPVKIELDQFKNWPTKNSTQPK
;
A
#
# COMPACT_ATOMS: atom_id res chain seq x y z
N MET A 1 18.31 1.12 0.06
CA MET A 1 17.14 1.58 -0.74
C MET A 1 16.61 2.91 -0.19
N LYS A 2 15.97 3.75 -1.02
CA LYS A 2 15.15 4.88 -0.54
C LYS A 2 13.68 4.48 -0.38
N PHE A 3 13.09 4.67 0.79
CA PHE A 3 11.66 4.50 1.05
C PHE A 3 10.96 5.86 1.09
N ILE A 4 9.77 5.94 0.48
CA ILE A 4 8.88 7.10 0.58
C ILE A 4 7.45 6.59 0.73
N GLN A 5 6.75 7.02 1.77
CA GLN A 5 5.34 6.77 1.94
C GLN A 5 4.54 8.05 1.77
N TYR A 6 3.47 7.97 0.99
CA TYR A 6 2.54 9.04 0.73
C TYR A 6 1.20 8.74 1.41
N ASN A 7 0.48 9.76 1.85
CA ASN A 7 -0.95 9.59 2.10
C ASN A 7 -1.72 9.49 0.76
N LEU A 8 -3.01 9.17 0.85
CA LEU A 8 -3.90 9.07 -0.30
C LEU A 8 -3.88 10.30 -1.23
N SER A 9 -3.65 11.50 -0.69
CA SER A 9 -3.60 12.76 -1.45
C SER A 9 -2.21 13.08 -2.04
N GLY A 10 -1.22 12.20 -1.89
CA GLY A 10 0.13 12.37 -2.41
C GLY A 10 1.06 13.23 -1.56
N LYS A 11 0.68 13.57 -0.32
CA LYS A 11 1.62 14.21 0.62
C LYS A 11 2.53 13.15 1.22
N ILE A 12 3.83 13.42 1.28
CA ILE A 12 4.80 12.56 1.97
C ILE A 12 4.46 12.55 3.46
N VAL A 13 4.23 11.36 4.01
CA VAL A 13 4.07 11.15 5.46
C VAL A 13 5.37 10.64 6.07
N GLU A 14 6.17 9.92 5.30
CA GLU A 14 7.44 9.39 5.76
C GLU A 14 8.44 9.21 4.60
N GLN A 15 9.72 9.41 4.90
CA GLN A 15 10.81 9.20 3.95
C GLN A 15 12.13 8.93 4.68
N TYR A 16 12.81 7.85 4.32
CA TYR A 16 14.14 7.51 4.84
C TYR A 16 14.92 6.63 3.85
N SER A 17 16.19 6.37 4.18
CA SER A 17 17.00 5.36 3.48
C SER A 17 17.24 4.20 4.44
N CYS A 18 17.01 2.99 3.96
CA CYS A 18 17.13 1.76 4.75
C CYS A 18 17.56 0.59 3.87
N ASP A 19 18.00 -0.48 4.51
CA ASP A 19 17.95 -1.81 3.93
C ASP A 19 16.54 -2.40 4.06
N PHE A 20 16.19 -3.37 3.22
CA PHE A 20 14.86 -3.98 3.25
C PHE A 20 14.52 -4.61 4.61
N ASP A 21 15.50 -5.23 5.26
CA ASP A 21 15.35 -5.83 6.60
C ASP A 21 15.15 -4.78 7.72
N GLN A 22 15.32 -3.48 7.41
CA GLN A 22 15.19 -2.35 8.32
C GLN A 22 13.95 -1.49 8.02
N LEU A 23 13.02 -1.96 7.18
CA LEU A 23 11.73 -1.30 6.97
C LEU A 23 10.98 -1.21 8.32
N THR A 24 10.88 0.00 8.87
CA THR A 24 10.12 0.27 10.10
C THR A 24 8.62 0.19 9.82
N ASP A 25 8.23 0.64 8.63
CA ASP A 25 6.86 0.76 8.18
C ASP A 25 6.66 -0.24 7.07
N ASN A 26 5.88 -1.27 7.38
CA ASN A 26 5.67 -2.38 6.50
C ASN A 26 4.51 -2.07 5.54
N PRO A 27 4.76 -1.87 4.23
CA PRO A 27 3.72 -1.46 3.29
C PRO A 27 2.81 -2.62 2.87
N ILE A 28 2.69 -3.69 3.68
CA ILE A 28 1.83 -4.84 3.36
C ILE A 28 0.40 -4.36 3.10
N GLY A 29 -0.14 -4.83 1.98
CA GLY A 29 -1.44 -4.46 1.45
C GLY A 29 -1.47 -3.10 0.74
N GLU A 30 -0.44 -2.26 0.86
CA GLU A 30 -0.41 -0.95 0.21
C GLU A 30 -0.02 -1.04 -1.25
N LYS A 31 -0.57 -0.13 -2.05
CA LYS A 31 -0.13 0.15 -3.42
C LYS A 31 1.29 0.69 -3.37
N VAL A 32 2.19 0.01 -4.07
CA VAL A 32 3.59 0.39 -4.19
C VAL A 32 4.02 0.58 -5.64
N LYS A 33 5.07 1.37 -5.80
CA LYS A 33 5.88 1.48 -7.02
C LYS A 33 7.32 1.22 -6.63
N VAL A 34 7.85 0.12 -7.13
CA VAL A 34 9.22 -0.35 -6.91
C VAL A 34 10.06 0.07 -8.10
N THR A 35 11.17 0.75 -7.87
CA THR A 35 12.15 1.13 -8.90
C THR A 35 13.42 0.31 -8.73
N MET A 36 13.87 -0.29 -9.83
CA MET A 36 15.08 -1.12 -9.88
C MET A 36 16.33 -0.31 -10.21
N ASP A 37 17.50 -0.90 -10.02
CA ASP A 37 18.80 -0.36 -10.42
C ASP A 37 18.95 -0.11 -11.94
N ASP A 38 18.27 -0.91 -12.77
CA ASP A 38 18.20 -0.76 -14.22
C ASP A 38 17.11 0.22 -14.69
N GLY A 39 16.42 0.89 -13.75
CA GLY A 39 15.33 1.83 -14.04
C GLY A 39 13.98 1.18 -14.34
N LYS A 40 13.87 -0.15 -14.37
CA LYS A 40 12.58 -0.83 -14.49
C LYS A 40 11.70 -0.52 -13.28
N MET A 41 10.39 -0.40 -13.51
CA MET A 41 9.41 -0.17 -12.45
C MET A 41 8.41 -1.32 -12.36
N TYR A 42 8.05 -1.68 -11.14
CA TYR A 42 6.95 -2.59 -10.84
C TYR A 42 5.92 -1.86 -9.98
N ILE A 43 4.65 -1.93 -10.38
CA ILE A 43 3.55 -1.29 -9.65
C ILE A 43 2.55 -2.36 -9.26
N GLY A 44 2.10 -2.36 -8.02
CA GLY A 44 1.13 -3.33 -7.53
C GLY A 44 0.92 -3.20 -6.04
N PHE A 45 0.22 -4.15 -5.43
CA PHE A 45 0.05 -4.22 -3.99
C PHE A 45 1.16 -5.07 -3.39
N PHE A 46 1.74 -4.60 -2.30
CA PHE A 46 2.81 -5.32 -1.61
C PHE A 46 2.19 -6.41 -0.75
N ASP A 47 2.37 -7.68 -1.09
CA ASP A 47 1.70 -8.78 -0.37
C ASP A 47 2.54 -9.29 0.80
N THR A 48 3.78 -9.71 0.52
CA THR A 48 4.65 -10.30 1.53
C THR A 48 6.13 -10.24 1.14
N PHE A 49 6.97 -10.61 2.10
CA PHE A 49 8.40 -10.85 1.93
C PHE A 49 8.67 -12.34 1.72
N ILE A 50 9.66 -12.65 0.89
CA ILE A 50 10.12 -14.02 0.63
C ILE A 50 11.59 -14.14 1.06
N GLY A 51 11.88 -15.11 1.92
CA GLY A 51 13.23 -15.44 2.38
C GLY A 51 13.23 -16.13 3.74
N GLN A 52 14.28 -16.92 4.01
CA GLN A 52 14.54 -17.49 5.35
C GLN A 52 15.73 -16.73 5.96
N GLY A 53 15.46 -15.95 7.00
CA GLY A 53 16.46 -15.14 7.72
C GLY A 53 16.80 -13.80 7.06
N ILE A 54 17.00 -13.78 5.74
CA ILE A 54 17.24 -12.55 4.95
C ILE A 54 16.15 -12.43 3.87
N ILE A 55 15.57 -11.25 3.70
CA ILE A 55 14.56 -10.99 2.68
C ILE A 55 15.22 -10.95 1.30
N GLN A 56 14.88 -11.91 0.43
CA GLN A 56 15.45 -12.06 -0.91
C GLN A 56 14.58 -11.43 -2.00
N ALA A 57 13.27 -11.49 -1.82
CA ALA A 57 12.31 -10.94 -2.78
C ALA A 57 11.06 -10.42 -2.08
N VAL A 58 10.34 -9.56 -2.78
CA VAL A 58 9.01 -9.08 -2.40
C VAL A 58 7.98 -9.54 -3.41
N GLU A 59 6.79 -9.84 -2.93
CA GLU A 59 5.65 -10.21 -3.75
C GLU A 59 4.81 -8.98 -4.05
N ILE A 60 4.69 -8.64 -5.33
CA ILE A 60 3.90 -7.51 -5.82
C ILE A 60 2.75 -8.05 -6.67
N SER A 61 1.51 -7.83 -6.26
CA SER A 61 0.33 -8.27 -7.01
C SER A 61 -0.41 -7.16 -7.74
N GLN A 62 -1.06 -7.55 -8.82
CA GLN A 62 -2.04 -6.74 -9.53
C GLN A 62 -3.36 -7.49 -9.60
N TYR A 63 -4.47 -6.78 -9.45
CA TYR A 63 -5.79 -7.37 -9.63
C TYR A 63 -6.07 -7.66 -11.10
N ASP A 64 -6.80 -8.73 -11.39
CA ASP A 64 -7.48 -8.87 -12.67
C ASP A 64 -8.68 -7.92 -12.73
N LEU A 65 -8.47 -6.78 -13.37
CA LEU A 65 -9.27 -5.56 -13.24
C LEU A 65 -9.43 -4.91 -14.60
N ASP A 66 -10.63 -4.39 -14.85
CA ASP A 66 -10.86 -3.41 -15.91
C ASP A 66 -10.59 -1.98 -15.40
N GLU A 67 -9.47 -1.38 -15.80
CA GLU A 67 -9.06 -0.04 -15.35
C GLU A 67 -10.05 1.06 -15.72
N GLU A 68 -10.81 0.90 -16.81
CA GLU A 68 -11.78 1.92 -17.23
C GLU A 68 -12.96 1.99 -16.24
N THR A 69 -13.48 0.83 -15.87
CA THR A 69 -14.67 0.72 -15.01
C THR A 69 -14.34 0.53 -13.52
N SER A 70 -13.07 0.25 -13.20
CA SER A 70 -12.60 -0.17 -11.88
C SER A 70 -13.32 -1.38 -11.28
N LYS A 71 -13.84 -2.25 -12.15
CA LYS A 71 -14.47 -3.50 -11.74
C LYS A 71 -13.47 -4.64 -11.87
N LEU A 72 -13.46 -5.51 -10.87
CA LEU A 72 -12.73 -6.78 -10.95
C LEU A 72 -13.34 -7.64 -12.05
N ARG A 73 -12.48 -8.19 -12.90
CA ARG A 73 -12.86 -9.19 -13.90
C ARG A 73 -12.91 -10.58 -13.27
N SER A 74 -12.03 -10.84 -12.31
CA SER A 74 -12.04 -12.04 -11.47
C SER A 74 -11.40 -11.77 -10.11
N PHE A 75 -11.43 -12.77 -9.22
CA PHE A 75 -10.70 -12.74 -7.96
C PHE A 75 -9.22 -13.14 -8.09
N ASN A 76 -8.74 -13.38 -9.31
CA ASN A 76 -7.35 -13.73 -9.57
C ASN A 76 -6.46 -12.49 -9.45
N SER A 77 -5.19 -12.73 -9.13
CA SER A 77 -4.13 -11.72 -9.16
C SER A 77 -2.97 -12.17 -10.02
N ILE A 78 -2.32 -11.20 -10.67
CA ILE A 78 -1.03 -11.40 -11.33
C ILE A 78 0.04 -11.07 -10.30
N VAL A 79 0.86 -12.05 -9.96
CA VAL A 79 1.91 -11.92 -8.95
C VAL A 79 3.27 -11.79 -9.61
N THR A 80 4.06 -10.81 -9.17
CA THR A 80 5.45 -10.61 -9.59
C THR A 80 6.38 -10.66 -8.38
N PHE A 81 7.41 -11.50 -8.47
CA PHE A 81 8.48 -11.55 -7.47
C PHE A 81 9.59 -10.59 -7.86
N VAL A 82 9.90 -9.63 -6.98
CA VAL A 82 10.92 -8.60 -7.24
C VAL A 82 12.11 -8.80 -6.30
N PRO A 83 13.34 -8.99 -6.80
CA PRO A 83 14.50 -9.25 -5.95
C PRO A 83 14.93 -7.98 -5.20
N THR A 84 15.04 -8.06 -3.87
CA THR A 84 15.28 -6.90 -2.99
C THR A 84 16.65 -6.27 -3.20
N ASN A 85 17.67 -7.07 -3.52
CA ASN A 85 19.04 -6.62 -3.74
C ASN A 85 19.21 -5.67 -4.93
N ARG A 86 18.20 -5.56 -5.81
CA ARG A 86 18.21 -4.67 -6.98
C ARG A 86 17.25 -3.48 -6.85
N ILE A 87 16.52 -3.37 -5.74
CA ILE A 87 15.57 -2.28 -5.54
C ILE A 87 16.32 -1.03 -5.06
N THR A 88 16.21 0.05 -5.83
CA THR A 88 16.80 1.35 -5.47
C THR A 88 15.81 2.23 -4.72
N LYS A 89 14.51 2.13 -5.04
CA LYS A 89 13.45 2.95 -4.44
C LYS A 89 12.16 2.17 -4.26
N LEU A 90 11.52 2.33 -3.11
CA LEU A 90 10.18 1.84 -2.79
C LEU A 90 9.29 3.03 -2.43
N GLU A 91 8.28 3.28 -3.26
CA GLU A 91 7.25 4.27 -3.00
C GLU A 91 5.95 3.56 -2.63
N ALA A 92 5.28 3.97 -1.55
CA ALA A 92 4.04 3.38 -1.06
C ALA A 92 2.95 4.43 -0.85
N ILE A 93 1.68 4.07 -1.05
CA ILE A 93 0.54 4.92 -0.74
C ILE A 93 -0.19 4.32 0.47
N LEU A 94 -0.09 4.98 1.62
CA LEU A 94 -0.73 4.60 2.87
C LEU A 94 -2.25 4.48 2.69
N HIS A 95 -2.81 3.38 3.18
CA HIS A 95 -4.24 3.07 3.12
C HIS A 95 -4.85 2.97 1.71
N SER A 96 -4.06 2.59 0.70
CA SER A 96 -4.51 2.51 -0.70
C SER A 96 -5.15 1.18 -1.12
N ASN A 97 -5.19 0.15 -0.26
CA ASN A 97 -5.82 -1.12 -0.60
C ASN A 97 -7.34 -0.94 -0.85
N PRO A 98 -7.90 -1.48 -1.94
CA PRO A 98 -9.34 -1.43 -2.18
C PRO A 98 -10.19 -2.09 -1.09
N ARG A 99 -9.63 -3.06 -0.35
CA ARG A 99 -10.28 -3.67 0.83
C ARG A 99 -10.54 -2.66 1.95
N TRP A 100 -9.91 -1.49 1.92
CA TRP A 100 -10.13 -0.39 2.86
C TRP A 100 -11.07 0.69 2.33
N GLY A 101 -11.85 0.41 1.28
CA GLY A 101 -12.86 1.32 0.73
C GLY A 101 -12.35 2.25 -0.35
N ILE A 102 -11.18 1.96 -0.94
CA ILE A 102 -10.60 2.71 -2.07
C ILE A 102 -11.02 2.09 -3.40
N ARG A 103 -11.15 2.91 -4.45
CA ARG A 103 -11.44 2.46 -5.82
C ARG A 103 -10.35 1.48 -6.28
N PRO A 104 -10.70 0.27 -6.78
CA PRO A 104 -9.72 -0.65 -7.36
C PRO A 104 -8.97 -0.03 -8.55
N THR A 105 -7.64 -0.03 -8.48
CA THR A 105 -6.74 0.31 -9.60
C THR A 105 -5.40 -0.40 -9.45
N ASN A 106 -4.78 -0.80 -10.58
CA ASN A 106 -3.39 -1.24 -10.62
C ASN A 106 -2.41 -0.09 -10.81
N LYS A 107 -2.89 1.12 -11.13
CA LYS A 107 -2.05 2.30 -11.31
C LYS A 107 -1.57 2.85 -9.96
N PHE A 108 -0.41 3.52 -9.99
CA PHE A 108 0.11 4.25 -8.84
C PHE A 108 -0.45 5.67 -8.85
N GLU A 109 -1.68 5.83 -8.35
CA GLU A 109 -2.42 7.09 -8.41
C GLU A 109 -2.89 7.52 -7.02
N PHE A 110 -2.78 8.82 -6.76
CA PHE A 110 -3.30 9.44 -5.55
C PHE A 110 -4.80 9.63 -5.68
N SER A 111 -5.54 9.27 -4.62
CA SER A 111 -6.96 9.53 -4.55
C SER A 111 -7.20 10.93 -3.97
N LYS A 112 -8.18 11.64 -4.53
CA LYS A 112 -8.63 12.89 -3.94
C LYS A 112 -9.15 12.57 -2.53
N PRO A 113 -8.80 13.37 -1.51
CA PRO A 113 -9.42 13.21 -0.21
C PRO A 113 -10.92 13.38 -0.40
N VAL A 114 -11.69 12.32 -0.14
CA VAL A 114 -13.11 12.50 0.14
C VAL A 114 -13.11 13.36 1.39
N LYS A 115 -13.65 14.58 1.34
CA LYS A 115 -14.00 15.29 2.57
C LYS A 115 -15.01 14.38 3.27
N ILE A 116 -14.52 13.56 4.19
CA ILE A 116 -15.39 12.89 5.14
C ILE A 116 -15.84 14.02 6.04
N GLU A 117 -17.03 14.57 5.77
CA GLU A 117 -17.74 15.31 6.80
C GLU A 117 -17.93 14.35 7.95
N LEU A 118 -17.15 14.54 9.00
CA LEU A 118 -17.17 13.82 10.26
C LEU A 118 -18.51 14.01 11.03
N ASP A 119 -19.56 14.46 10.35
CA ASP A 119 -20.91 14.59 10.89
C ASP A 119 -21.60 13.23 11.03
N GLN A 120 -21.17 12.22 10.27
CA GLN A 120 -21.77 10.88 10.29
C GLN A 120 -21.46 10.08 11.57
N PHE A 121 -20.44 10.49 12.34
CA PHE A 121 -20.06 9.84 13.61
C PHE A 121 -20.56 10.57 14.86
N LYS A 122 -21.25 11.72 14.72
CA LYS A 122 -21.82 12.43 15.88
C LYS A 122 -22.85 11.60 16.66
N ASN A 123 -23.45 10.61 16.01
CA ASN A 123 -24.49 9.75 16.59
C ASN A 123 -23.98 8.34 16.94
N TRP A 124 -22.67 8.09 16.87
CA TRP A 124 -22.14 6.78 17.26
C TRP A 124 -22.28 6.61 18.78
N PRO A 125 -22.87 5.51 19.26
CA PRO A 125 -23.12 5.32 20.69
C PRO A 125 -21.79 5.26 21.45
N THR A 126 -21.54 6.26 22.30
CA THR A 126 -20.46 6.27 23.27
C THR A 126 -20.81 5.29 24.39
N LYS A 127 -19.94 4.30 24.59
CA LYS A 127 -20.05 3.35 25.70
C LYS A 127 -19.60 4.08 26.97
N ASN A 128 -20.55 4.57 27.77
CA ASN A 128 -20.24 5.10 29.10
C ASN A 128 -19.81 3.93 29.99
N SER A 129 -18.52 3.84 30.30
CA SER A 129 -18.03 2.95 31.34
C SER A 129 -18.30 3.58 32.70
N THR A 130 -19.41 3.22 33.33
CA THR A 130 -19.61 3.46 34.77
C THR A 130 -18.71 2.47 35.51
N GLN A 131 -17.63 2.96 36.13
CA GLN A 131 -16.91 2.17 37.12
C GLN A 131 -17.78 2.04 38.39
N PRO A 132 -17.99 0.83 38.93
CA PRO A 132 -18.63 0.68 40.23
C PRO A 132 -17.68 1.14 41.34
N LYS A 133 -18.26 1.80 42.35
CA LYS A 133 -17.60 2.28 43.57
C LYS A 133 -17.02 1.16 44.42
#